data_AF-A0A5M9JMI3-F1
#
_entry.id   AF-A0A5M9JMI3-F1
#
_cell.length_a   1.000
_cell.length_b   1.000
_cell.length_c   1.000
_cell.angle_alpha   90.00
_cell.angle_beta   90.00
_cell.angle_gamma   90.00
#
_symmetry.space_group_name_H-M   'P 1'
#
loop_
_entity.id
_entity.type
_entity.pdbx_description
1 polymer ?
#
loop_
_entity_poly.entity_id
_entity_poly.type
_entity_poly.pdbx_seq_one_letter_code
_entity_poly.pdbx_strand_id
1 'polypeptide(L)'
;MGDLLLLVVTFCNDVVAPSDSVKDQTLDQQCTVTRPGLVPHQIRGFLSAYKTMLISGPSYDCCSACSPKIVNAYKENGWEFIKRALTEKDYITELSGLAEVQRKAEAAANDVEWDSDEEGIEDGDGELL
;
A
#
# COMPACT_ATOMS: atom_id res chain seq x y z
N MET A 1 -26.81 -12.67 1.46
CA MET A 1 -26.03 -12.60 0.19
C MET A 1 -25.42 -11.20 -0.03
N GLY A 2 -25.22 -10.40 1.04
CA GLY A 2 -24.62 -9.06 0.96
C GLY A 2 -23.23 -8.93 1.58
N ASP A 3 -22.74 -9.98 2.27
CA ASP A 3 -21.56 -9.86 3.14
C ASP A 3 -20.24 -10.31 2.48
N LEU A 4 -20.28 -10.82 1.25
CA LEU A 4 -19.09 -11.35 0.57
C LEU A 4 -18.37 -10.31 -0.32
N LEU A 5 -19.01 -9.18 -0.65
CA LEU A 5 -18.43 -8.18 -1.57
C LEU A 5 -17.66 -7.05 -0.86
N LEU A 6 -17.71 -6.96 0.47
CA LEU A 6 -17.03 -5.90 1.22
C LEU A 6 -15.52 -6.14 1.41
N LEU A 7 -15.02 -7.33 1.08
CA LEU A 7 -13.64 -7.74 1.37
C LEU A 7 -12.60 -7.23 0.36
N VAL A 8 -13.03 -6.60 -0.75
CA VAL A 8 -12.11 -6.10 -1.79
C VAL A 8 -11.73 -4.62 -1.61
N VAL A 9 -12.43 -3.86 -0.74
CA VAL A 9 -12.27 -2.38 -0.68
C VAL A 9 -11.99 -1.84 0.73
N THR A 10 -11.31 -2.61 1.59
CA THR A 10 -11.00 -2.16 2.96
C THR A 10 -9.56 -2.49 3.36
N PHE A 11 -8.57 -1.99 2.61
CA PHE A 11 -7.17 -2.04 3.06
C PHE A 11 -6.50 -0.67 3.27
N CYS A 12 -7.18 0.44 2.95
CA CYS A 12 -6.56 1.77 3.01
C CYS A 12 -7.39 2.83 3.73
N ASN A 13 -8.56 2.48 4.28
CA ASN A 13 -9.25 3.39 5.18
C ASN A 13 -8.53 3.29 6.52
N ASP A 14 -7.79 4.33 6.89
CA ASP A 14 -6.93 4.45 8.08
C ASP A 14 -7.48 3.65 9.27
N VAL A 15 -7.07 2.39 9.40
CA VAL A 15 -7.20 1.67 10.67
C VAL A 15 -6.12 2.28 11.55
N VAL A 16 -6.47 3.39 12.20
CA VAL A 16 -5.72 3.91 13.34
C VAL A 16 -5.90 2.91 14.45
N ALA A 17 -5.09 1.87 14.40
CA ALA A 17 -4.98 0.95 15.49
C ALA A 17 -4.36 1.71 16.67
N PRO A 18 -4.91 1.55 17.90
CA PRO A 18 -4.39 2.25 19.06
C PRO A 18 -2.90 1.94 19.24
N SER A 19 -2.07 2.99 19.24
CA SER A 19 -0.65 2.88 19.55
C SER A 19 -0.51 2.48 21.02
N ASP A 20 0.25 1.41 21.26
CA ASP A 20 0.64 0.86 22.58
C ASP A 20 -0.37 1.06 23.73
N SER A 21 -1.20 0.04 23.94
CA SER A 21 -2.12 -0.07 25.09
C SER A 21 -1.44 -0.18 26.48
N VAL A 22 -0.11 -0.05 26.57
CA VAL A 22 0.74 -0.34 27.74
C VAL A 22 1.39 0.90 28.36
N LYS A 23 1.51 2.00 27.61
CA LYS A 23 2.08 3.25 28.15
C LYS A 23 1.01 3.89 29.05
N ASP A 24 1.37 4.17 30.30
CA ASP A 24 0.57 4.75 31.41
C ASP A 24 -0.22 3.82 32.34
N GLN A 25 0.19 2.57 32.57
CA GLN A 25 -0.48 1.68 33.55
C GLN A 25 0.38 1.25 34.74
N THR A 26 -0.23 1.23 35.92
CA THR A 26 0.36 0.70 37.16
C THR A 26 0.43 -0.83 37.12
N LEU A 27 1.38 -1.43 37.85
CA LEU A 27 1.76 -2.85 37.77
C LEU A 27 0.58 -3.83 37.99
N ASP A 28 -0.44 -3.40 38.72
CA ASP A 28 -1.68 -4.12 39.05
C ASP A 28 -2.71 -4.19 37.89
N GLN A 29 -2.60 -3.33 36.88
CA GLN A 29 -3.49 -3.31 35.70
C GLN A 29 -3.01 -4.24 34.58
N GLN A 30 -1.89 -4.93 34.76
CA GLN A 30 -1.29 -5.82 33.76
C GLN A 30 -1.81 -7.27 33.82
N CYS A 31 -2.95 -7.53 34.49
CA CYS A 31 -3.50 -8.88 34.65
C CYS A 31 -4.11 -9.44 33.34
N THR A 32 -3.24 -10.07 32.55
CA THR A 32 -3.32 -11.22 31.62
C THR A 32 -4.64 -11.82 31.10
N VAL A 33 -5.78 -11.14 31.05
CA VAL A 33 -6.98 -11.66 30.38
C VAL A 33 -7.41 -10.78 29.21
N THR A 34 -7.15 -11.31 28.00
CA THR A 34 -7.76 -10.90 26.73
C THR A 34 -7.61 -9.41 26.35
N ARG A 35 -6.39 -8.89 26.35
CA ARG A 35 -6.10 -7.70 25.56
C ARG A 35 -5.21 -8.12 24.38
N PRO A 36 -5.73 -8.17 23.14
CA PRO A 36 -4.85 -8.28 21.99
C PRO A 36 -3.82 -7.17 22.12
N GLY A 37 -2.54 -7.51 21.93
CA GLY A 37 -1.43 -6.58 22.07
C GLY A 37 -1.49 -5.46 21.02
N LEU A 38 -0.33 -4.95 20.62
CA LEU A 38 -0.26 -3.98 19.53
C LEU A 38 -1.00 -4.50 18.29
N VAL A 39 -1.91 -3.68 17.74
CA VAL A 39 -2.58 -3.95 16.47
C VAL A 39 -1.83 -3.14 15.40
N PRO A 40 -0.98 -3.76 14.57
CA PRO A 40 -0.26 -3.03 13.54
C PRO A 40 -1.12 -2.80 12.29
N HIS A 41 -0.90 -1.67 11.63
CA HIS A 41 -1.53 -1.34 10.34
C HIS A 41 -1.13 -2.33 9.23
N GLN A 42 0.16 -2.63 9.12
CA GLN A 42 0.69 -3.63 8.19
C GLN A 42 1.83 -4.42 8.84
N ILE A 43 1.84 -5.73 8.63
CA ILE A 43 2.92 -6.63 9.06
C ILE A 43 3.64 -7.15 7.82
N ARG A 44 4.95 -6.89 7.72
CA ARG A 44 5.79 -7.45 6.65
C ARG A 44 6.85 -8.38 7.26
N GLY A 45 6.70 -9.67 6.99
CA GLY A 45 7.64 -10.70 7.40
C GLY A 45 8.65 -11.02 6.30
N PHE A 46 9.92 -11.19 6.68
CA PHE A 46 10.99 -11.67 5.81
C PHE A 46 11.41 -13.06 6.30
N LEU A 47 11.13 -14.09 5.49
CA LEU A 47 11.44 -15.47 5.84
C LEU A 47 12.94 -15.76 5.85
N SER A 48 13.72 -15.10 5.00
CA SER A 48 15.18 -15.28 4.92
C SER A 48 15.92 -14.83 6.17
N ALA A 49 15.42 -13.81 6.86
CA ALA A 49 16.01 -13.26 8.08
C ALA A 49 15.16 -13.51 9.34
N TYR A 50 14.06 -14.28 9.22
CA TYR A 50 13.05 -14.50 10.26
C TYR A 50 12.66 -13.23 11.02
N LYS A 51 12.55 -12.10 10.31
CA LYS A 51 12.27 -10.78 10.88
C LYS A 51 10.87 -10.32 10.49
N THR A 52 10.12 -9.81 11.47
CA THR A 52 8.82 -9.19 11.26
C THR A 52 8.93 -7.68 11.49
N MET A 53 8.62 -6.88 10.47
CA MET A 53 8.57 -5.42 10.55
C MET A 53 7.12 -4.93 10.54
N LEU A 54 6.85 -3.93 11.36
CA LEU A 54 5.56 -3.24 11.41
C LEU A 54 5.68 -1.96 10.57
N ILE A 55 4.74 -1.77 9.65
CA ILE A 55 4.72 -0.64 8.72
C ILE A 55 3.40 0.10 8.89
N SER A 56 3.47 1.43 8.94
CA SER A 56 2.31 2.31 8.85
C SER A 56 2.48 3.19 7.61
N GLY A 57 1.43 3.26 6.80
CA GLY A 57 1.40 4.10 5.61
C GLY A 57 0.12 4.95 5.66
N PRO A 58 0.21 6.25 5.37
CA PRO A 58 -0.97 7.10 5.31
C PRO A 58 -1.86 6.72 4.12
N SER A 59 -3.13 7.09 4.17
CA SER A 59 -4.02 7.03 3.02
C SER A 59 -3.52 7.90 1.86
N TYR A 60 -3.73 7.43 0.63
CA TYR A 60 -3.27 8.11 -0.59
C TYR A 60 -4.44 8.67 -1.39
N ASP A 61 -4.33 9.94 -1.78
CA ASP A 61 -5.40 10.68 -2.47
C ASP A 61 -5.77 10.10 -3.84
N CYS A 62 -4.81 9.50 -4.56
CA CYS A 62 -5.04 8.85 -5.85
C CYS A 62 -5.12 7.32 -5.73
N CYS A 63 -5.51 6.77 -4.57
CA CYS A 63 -5.72 5.34 -4.41
C CYS A 63 -6.89 4.85 -5.28
N SER A 64 -6.69 3.75 -6.01
CA SER A 64 -7.73 3.11 -6.84
C SER A 64 -8.88 2.49 -6.05
N ALA A 65 -8.71 2.29 -4.74
CA ALA A 65 -9.69 1.64 -3.88
C ALA A 65 -10.35 2.61 -2.88
N CYS A 66 -9.57 3.41 -2.14
CA CYS A 66 -10.08 4.19 -0.99
C CYS A 66 -10.16 5.70 -1.23
N SER A 67 -9.74 6.21 -2.39
CA SER A 67 -9.76 7.66 -2.60
C SER A 67 -11.19 8.20 -2.49
N PRO A 68 -11.39 9.42 -1.95
CA PRO A 68 -12.71 9.98 -1.76
C PRO A 68 -13.50 10.10 -3.08
N LYS A 69 -12.80 10.26 -4.22
CA LYS A 69 -13.38 10.26 -5.56
C LYS A 69 -14.08 8.94 -5.88
N ILE A 70 -13.42 7.81 -5.60
CA ILE A 70 -13.96 6.46 -5.85
C ILE A 70 -15.13 6.18 -4.90
N VAL A 71 -14.98 6.52 -3.61
CA VAL A 71 -16.03 6.31 -2.62
C VAL A 71 -17.30 7.11 -2.95
N ASN A 72 -17.16 8.36 -3.39
CA ASN A 72 -18.31 9.19 -3.78
C ASN A 72 -18.96 8.67 -5.06
N ALA A 73 -18.17 8.34 -6.09
CA ALA A 73 -18.70 7.76 -7.33
C ALA A 73 -19.42 6.43 -7.11
N TYR A 74 -18.96 5.61 -6.16
CA TYR A 74 -19.64 4.38 -5.78
C TYR A 74 -20.97 4.66 -5.05
N LYS A 75 -21.01 5.66 -4.15
CA LYS A 75 -22.24 6.03 -3.45
C LYS A 75 -23.31 6.58 -4.41
N GLU A 76 -22.91 7.28 -5.47
CA GLU A 76 -23.81 7.85 -6.47
C GLU A 76 -24.33 6.81 -7.46
N ASN A 77 -23.44 5.97 -8.00
CA ASN A 77 -23.76 5.08 -9.13
C ASN A 77 -23.95 3.61 -8.74
N GLY A 78 -23.59 3.24 -7.51
CA GLY A 78 -23.77 1.91 -6.93
C GLY A 78 -23.23 0.77 -7.83
N TRP A 79 -24.12 -0.11 -8.27
CA TRP A 79 -23.77 -1.29 -9.08
C TRP A 79 -23.31 -0.95 -10.51
N GLU A 80 -23.81 0.15 -11.09
CA GLU A 80 -23.38 0.60 -12.43
C GLU A 80 -21.89 0.96 -12.45
N PHE A 81 -21.40 1.55 -11.35
CA PHE A 81 -19.98 1.83 -11.17
C PHE A 81 -19.13 0.56 -11.25
N ILE A 82 -19.53 -0.50 -10.55
CA ILE A 82 -18.79 -1.77 -10.52
C ILE A 82 -18.77 -2.42 -11.91
N LYS A 83 -19.91 -2.47 -12.59
CA LYS A 83 -19.98 -3.04 -13.95
C LYS A 83 -19.07 -2.30 -14.92
N ARG A 84 -19.08 -0.96 -14.88
CA ARG A 84 -18.20 -0.14 -15.71
C ARG A 84 -16.73 -0.36 -15.35
N ALA A 85 -16.39 -0.38 -14.07
CA ALA A 85 -15.03 -0.65 -13.60
C ALA A 85 -14.48 -2.04 -14.01
N LEU A 86 -15.33 -3.06 -14.11
CA LEU A 86 -14.92 -4.39 -14.57
C LEU A 86 -14.84 -4.51 -16.10
N THR A 87 -15.61 -3.70 -16.82
CA THR A 87 -15.65 -3.72 -18.29
C THR A 87 -14.57 -2.85 -18.91
N GLU A 88 -14.32 -1.67 -18.32
CA GLU A 88 -13.37 -0.67 -18.77
C GLU A 88 -12.14 -0.65 -17.84
N LYS A 89 -10.98 -1.09 -18.35
CA LYS A 89 -9.74 -1.19 -17.55
C LYS A 89 -9.21 0.18 -17.08
N ASP A 90 -9.43 1.23 -17.88
CA ASP A 90 -8.83 2.55 -17.67
C ASP A 90 -9.72 3.47 -16.81
N TYR A 91 -10.99 3.09 -16.59
CA TYR A 91 -11.99 3.92 -15.92
C TYR A 91 -11.60 4.30 -14.47
N ILE A 92 -11.08 3.35 -13.69
CA ILE A 92 -10.66 3.61 -12.29
C ILE A 92 -9.39 4.45 -12.24
N THR A 93 -8.44 4.20 -13.15
CA THR A 93 -7.14 4.88 -13.19
C THR A 93 -7.31 6.37 -13.52
N GLU A 94 -8.23 6.70 -14.41
CA GLU A 94 -8.60 8.08 -14.72
C GLU A 94 -9.37 8.74 -13.57
N LEU A 95 -10.36 8.04 -12.99
CA LEU A 95 -11.18 8.60 -11.90
C LEU A 95 -10.37 8.86 -10.62
N SER A 96 -9.45 7.97 -10.28
CA SER A 96 -8.53 8.14 -9.15
C SER A 96 -7.50 9.25 -9.41
N GLY A 97 -7.22 9.59 -10.66
CA GLY A 97 -6.13 10.51 -11.06
C GLY A 97 -4.76 9.84 -11.07
N LEU A 98 -4.72 8.50 -10.98
CA LEU A 98 -3.48 7.73 -11.07
C LEU A 98 -2.86 7.79 -12.47
N ALA A 99 -3.70 7.90 -13.52
CA ALA A 99 -3.24 8.00 -14.90
C ALA A 99 -2.37 9.26 -15.14
N GLU A 100 -2.76 10.37 -14.52
CA GLU A 100 -1.99 11.62 -14.60
C GLU A 100 -0.65 11.51 -13.84
N VAL A 101 -0.64 10.80 -12.71
CA VAL A 101 0.61 10.54 -11.97
C VAL A 101 1.56 9.68 -12.79
N GLN A 102 1.04 8.64 -13.46
CA GLN A 102 1.83 7.79 -14.36
C GLN A 102 2.41 8.61 -15.53
N ARG A 103 1.60 9.45 -16.17
CA ARG A 103 2.06 10.32 -17.27
C ARG A 103 3.17 11.27 -16.83
N LYS A 104 3.05 11.86 -15.64
CA LYS A 104 4.10 12.72 -15.07
C LYS A 104 5.38 11.95 -14.78
N ALA A 105 5.26 10.72 -14.26
CA ALA A 105 6.41 9.87 -14.02
C ALA A 105 7.12 9.47 -15.31
N GLU A 106 6.37 9.14 -16.37
CA GLU A 106 6.93 8.84 -17.70
C GLU A 106 7.63 10.06 -18.31
N ALA A 107 7.00 11.24 -18.22
CA ALA A 107 7.62 12.49 -18.69
C ALA A 107 8.93 12.79 -17.95
N ALA A 108 8.95 12.62 -16.62
CA ALA A 108 10.15 12.80 -15.81
C ALA A 108 11.22 11.74 -16.12
N ALA A 109 10.84 10.49 -16.39
CA ALA A 109 11.78 9.42 -16.73
C ALA A 109 12.48 9.65 -18.08
N ASN A 110 11.77 10.26 -19.04
CA ASN A 110 12.35 10.63 -20.34
C ASN A 110 13.30 11.83 -20.28
N ASP A 111 13.17 12.68 -19.26
CA ASP A 111 14.04 13.84 -19.04
C ASP A 111 15.34 13.48 -18.28
N VAL A 112 15.39 12.29 -17.68
CA VAL A 112 16.60 11.77 -17.04
C VAL A 112 17.49 11.13 -18.09
N GLU A 113 18.67 11.71 -18.29
CA GLU A 113 19.78 11.07 -19.01
C GLU A 113 20.28 9.89 -18.18
N TRP A 114 19.92 8.67 -18.59
CA TRP A 114 20.54 7.47 -18.04
C TRP A 114 21.93 7.39 -18.65
N ASP A 115 22.98 7.72 -17.87
CA ASP A 115 24.37 7.54 -18.29
C ASP A 115 24.57 6.08 -18.72
N SER A 116 24.53 5.84 -20.03
CA SER A 116 24.93 4.57 -20.63
C SER A 116 26.44 4.55 -20.76
N ASP A 117 27.13 4.50 -19.62
CA ASP A 117 28.56 4.22 -19.60
C ASP A 117 28.76 2.71 -19.80
N GLU A 118 28.88 2.35 -21.07
CA GLU A 118 29.44 1.09 -21.55
C GLU A 118 30.94 1.04 -21.21
N GLU A 119 31.29 0.70 -19.96
CA GLU A 119 32.66 0.33 -19.59
C GLU A 119 32.78 -1.19 -19.41
N GLY A 120 33.35 -1.83 -20.45
CA GLY A 120 33.71 -3.24 -20.43
C GLY A 120 34.76 -3.54 -19.36
N ILE A 121 34.41 -4.40 -18.42
CA ILE A 121 35.37 -5.00 -17.49
C ILE A 121 35.95 -6.23 -18.19
N GLU A 122 37.17 -6.11 -18.71
CA GLU A 122 38.01 -7.24 -19.07
C GLU A 122 38.39 -7.99 -17.79
N ASP A 123 37.93 -9.25 -17.65
CA ASP A 123 38.32 -10.15 -16.56
C ASP A 123 39.81 -10.53 -16.68
N GLY A 124 40.68 -9.68 -16.15
CA GLY A 124 42.08 -9.95 -15.86
C GLY A 124 42.23 -10.79 -14.59
N ASP A 125 42.98 -11.87 -14.72
CA ASP A 125 43.43 -12.83 -13.72
C ASP A 125 43.98 -12.22 -12.43
N GLY A 126 43.54 -12.77 -11.29
CA GLY A 126 44.06 -12.44 -9.96
C GLY A 126 43.89 -13.60 -8.99
N GLU A 127 44.85 -14.52 -9.01
CA GLU A 127 45.01 -15.66 -8.09
C GLU A 127 45.03 -15.19 -6.62
N LEU A 128 44.13 -15.73 -5.79
CA LEU A 128 44.12 -15.49 -4.35
C LEU A 128 44.77 -16.66 -3.61
N LEU A 129 45.83 -16.32 -2.86
CA LEU A 129 46.49 -17.13 -1.82
C LEU A 129 45.52 -17.58 -0.73
#